data_AF-A0A6A3ZY76-F1
#
_entry.id   AF-A0A6A3ZY76-F1
#
_cell.length_a   1.000
_cell.length_b   1.000
_cell.length_c   1.000
_cell.angle_alpha   90.00
_cell.angle_beta   90.00
_cell.angle_gamma   90.00
#
_symmetry.space_group_name_H-M   'P 1'
#
loop_
_entity.id
_entity.type
_entity.pdbx_description
1 polymer ?
#
loop_
_entity_poly.entity_id
_entity_poly.type
_entity_poly.pdbx_seq_one_letter_code
_entity_poly.pdbx_strand_id
1 'polypeptide(L)'
;MAEVFRRIYDLHFSISEDAFDERKQRVLVEWSKQKELDKFWVYVEKQWLKGNFRRWQAYLTPCGFATTNDPCETFNRAFKRDYT
;
A
#
# COMPACT_ATOMS: atom_id res chain seq x y z
N MET A 1 1.82 9.14 -10.52
CA MET A 1 1.37 7.74 -10.40
C MET A 1 2.49 6.76 -10.03
N ALA A 2 3.60 6.70 -10.79
CA ALA A 2 4.69 5.75 -10.51
C ALA A 2 5.37 5.93 -9.13
N GLU A 3 5.50 7.17 -8.66
CA GLU A 3 6.16 7.48 -7.38
C GLU A 3 5.34 7.07 -6.16
N VAL A 4 4.03 7.34 -6.17
CA VAL A 4 3.09 6.90 -5.11
C VAL A 4 3.09 5.38 -4.99
N PHE A 5 3.00 4.68 -6.12
CA PHE A 5 3.03 3.22 -6.15
C PHE A 5 4.34 2.67 -5.60
N ARG A 6 5.47 3.25 -5.99
CA ARG A 6 6.80 2.86 -5.49
C ARG A 6 6.93 3.06 -3.99
N ARG A 7 6.44 4.19 -3.44
CA ARG A 7 6.47 4.45 -1.99
C ARG A 7 5.59 3.49 -1.20
N ILE A 8 4.41 3.14 -1.70
CA ILE A 8 3.55 2.11 -1.08
C ILE A 8 4.23 0.74 -1.11
N TYR A 9 4.90 0.41 -2.22
CA TYR A 9 5.67 -0.83 -2.34
C TYR A 9 6.84 -0.87 -1.34
N ASP A 10 7.59 0.23 -1.22
CA ASP A 10 8.67 0.37 -0.21
C ASP A 10 8.16 0.21 1.22
N LEU A 11 6.96 0.70 1.53
CA LEU A 11 6.30 0.52 2.82
C LEU A 11 5.89 -0.95 3.04
N HIS A 12 5.31 -1.60 2.02
CA HIS A 12 4.89 -3.00 2.08
C HIS A 12 6.05 -3.92 2.44
N PHE A 13 7.20 -3.76 1.77
CA PHE A 13 8.40 -4.58 1.96
C PHE A 13 9.31 -4.09 3.09
N SER A 14 8.75 -3.41 4.10
CA SER A 14 9.49 -3.10 5.31
C SER A 14 9.82 -4.39 6.05
N ILE A 15 11.06 -4.51 6.52
CA ILE A 15 11.58 -5.73 7.16
C ILE A 15 11.22 -5.83 8.65
N SER A 16 10.75 -4.74 9.27
CA SER A 16 10.42 -4.64 10.68
C SER A 16 9.49 -3.45 10.94
N GLU A 17 8.84 -3.41 12.11
CA GLU A 17 7.95 -2.32 12.50
C GLU A 17 8.68 -0.97 12.60
N ASP A 18 9.90 -0.95 13.15
CA ASP A 18 10.74 0.25 13.24
C ASP A 18 11.09 0.82 11.85
N ALA A 19 11.57 -0.03 10.95
CA ALA A 19 11.85 0.34 9.56
C ALA A 19 10.60 0.81 8.82
N PHE A 20 9.43 0.25 9.15
CA PHE A 20 8.14 0.71 8.60
C PHE A 20 7.78 2.10 9.11
N ASP A 21 7.91 2.38 10.41
CA ASP A 21 7.57 3.70 10.95
C ASP A 21 8.50 4.78 10.40
N GLU A 22 9.80 4.50 10.31
CA GLU A 22 10.76 5.43 9.72
C GLU A 22 10.41 5.76 8.26
N ARG A 23 10.14 4.73 7.44
CA ARG A 23 9.72 4.92 6.05
C ARG A 23 8.39 5.67 5.96
N LYS A 24 7.44 5.38 6.85
CA LYS A 24 6.14 6.04 6.91
C LYS A 24 6.29 7.54 7.16
N GLN A 25 7.15 7.94 8.10
CA GLN A 25 7.43 9.35 8.38
C GLN A 25 8.03 10.06 7.16
N ARG A 26 8.98 9.43 6.45
CA ARG A 26 9.57 10.01 5.23
C ARG A 26 8.52 10.19 4.13
N VAL A 27 7.71 9.16 3.87
CA VAL A 27 6.63 9.22 2.85
C VAL A 27 5.61 10.30 3.19
N LEU A 28 5.27 10.43 4.47
CA LEU A 28 4.36 11.46 4.99
C LEU A 28 4.84 12.88 4.68
N VAL A 29 6.12 13.16 4.95
CA VAL A 29 6.71 14.49 4.68
C VAL A 29 6.71 14.78 3.18
N GLU A 30 7.06 13.81 2.35
CA GLU A 30 7.09 13.99 0.90
C GLU A 30 5.69 14.20 0.31
N TRP A 31 4.69 13.47 0.79
CA TRP A 31 3.33 13.57 0.28
C TRP A 31 2.60 14.80 0.79
N SER A 32 2.94 15.32 1.97
CA SER A 32 2.42 16.60 2.47
C SER A 32 2.77 17.78 1.55
N LYS A 33 3.86 17.67 0.77
CA LYS A 33 4.24 18.68 -0.24
C LYS A 33 3.33 18.65 -1.47
N GLN A 34 2.58 17.58 -1.71
CA GLN A 34 1.72 17.39 -2.88
C GLN A 34 0.25 17.50 -2.49
N LYS A 35 -0.35 18.68 -2.70
CA LYS A 35 -1.77 18.94 -2.37
C LYS A 35 -2.75 18.00 -3.09
N GLU A 36 -2.39 17.48 -4.26
CA GLU A 36 -3.18 16.51 -5.01
C GLU A 36 -3.36 15.16 -4.28
N LEU A 37 -2.44 14.82 -3.37
CA LEU A 37 -2.44 13.58 -2.61
C LEU A 37 -3.18 13.67 -1.27
N ASP A 38 -3.66 14.85 -0.86
CA ASP A 38 -4.29 15.06 0.45
C ASP A 38 -5.47 14.12 0.70
N LYS A 39 -6.41 14.05 -0.26
CA LYS A 39 -7.57 13.15 -0.19
C LYS A 39 -7.15 11.67 -0.20
N PHE A 40 -6.14 11.33 -1.00
CA PHE A 40 -5.62 9.97 -1.07
C PHE A 40 -4.99 9.56 0.27
N TRP A 41 -4.26 10.47 0.91
CA TRP A 41 -3.64 10.22 2.20
C TRP A 41 -4.66 10.01 3.30
N VAL A 42 -5.69 10.85 3.38
CA VAL A 42 -6.79 10.67 4.36
C VAL A 42 -7.42 9.28 4.23
N TYR A 43 -7.58 8.80 3.00
CA TYR A 43 -8.06 7.44 2.74
C TYR A 43 -7.06 6.36 3.20
N VAL A 44 -5.79 6.49 2.82
CA VAL A 44 -4.72 5.54 3.18
C VAL A 44 -4.57 5.45 4.70
N GLU A 45 -4.54 6.58 5.40
CA GLU A 45 -4.44 6.60 6.85
C GLU A 45 -5.63 5.88 7.51
N LYS A 46 -6.85 6.21 7.08
CA LYS A 46 -8.06 5.64 7.66
C LYS A 46 -8.17 4.13 7.42
N GLN A 47 -7.80 3.65 6.23
CA GLN A 47 -8.01 2.25 5.85
C GLN A 47 -6.79 1.36 6.11
N TRP A 48 -5.60 1.82 5.70
CA TRP A 48 -4.36 1.02 5.66
C TRP A 48 -3.46 1.25 6.87
N LEU A 49 -3.62 2.33 7.63
CA LEU A 49 -2.81 2.58 8.84
C LEU A 49 -3.59 2.39 10.13
N LYS A 50 -4.84 2.86 10.18
CA LYS A 50 -5.70 2.77 11.37
C LYS A 50 -6.88 1.80 11.22
N GLY A 51 -7.18 1.40 9.98
CA GLY A 51 -8.35 0.58 9.66
C GLY A 51 -8.08 -0.93 9.69
N ASN A 52 -9.07 -1.68 9.20
CA ASN A 52 -9.05 -3.15 9.20
C ASN A 52 -7.94 -3.74 8.32
N PHE A 53 -7.45 -2.99 7.33
CA PHE A 53 -6.39 -3.43 6.44
C PHE A 53 -4.99 -3.15 6.98
N ARG A 54 -4.84 -2.68 8.23
CA ARG A 54 -3.55 -2.28 8.82
C ARG A 54 -2.45 -3.33 8.72
N ARG A 55 -2.76 -4.62 8.68
CA ARG A 55 -1.79 -5.74 8.66
C ARG A 55 -1.35 -6.14 7.25
N TRP A 56 -1.10 -5.17 6.40
CA TRP A 56 -0.70 -5.40 5.01
C TRP A 56 0.81 -5.47 4.83
N GLN A 57 1.63 -5.16 5.84
CA GLN A 57 3.09 -5.12 5.73
C GLN A 57 3.67 -6.54 5.69
N ALA A 58 4.69 -6.74 4.85
CA ALA A 58 5.30 -8.04 4.63
C ALA A 58 5.88 -8.66 5.92
N TYR A 59 6.40 -7.85 6.85
CA TYR A 59 6.94 -8.35 8.13
C TYR A 59 5.87 -8.91 9.07
N LEU A 60 4.58 -8.59 8.87
CA LEU A 60 3.47 -9.16 9.64
C LEU A 60 2.93 -10.45 9.03
N THR A 61 3.31 -10.76 7.79
CA THR A 61 2.85 -11.94 7.08
C THR A 61 3.75 -13.13 7.43
N PRO A 62 3.24 -14.20 8.05
CA PRO A 62 4.03 -15.40 8.32
C PRO A 62 4.48 -16.06 7.02
N CYS A 63 5.62 -16.76 7.04
CA CYS A 63 6.15 -17.42 5.84
C CYS A 63 5.12 -18.43 5.28
N GLY A 64 4.86 -18.36 3.96
CA GLY A 64 3.95 -19.28 3.26
C GLY A 64 2.67 -18.65 2.72
N PHE A 65 2.38 -17.38 3.03
CA PHE A 65 1.31 -16.63 2.35
C PHE A 65 1.83 -15.95 1.09
N ALA A 66 1.07 -16.07 0.00
CA ALA A 66 1.41 -15.42 -1.27
C ALA A 66 1.32 -13.89 -1.11
N THR A 67 2.45 -13.20 -1.28
CA THR A 67 2.57 -11.73 -1.24
C THR A 67 1.97 -11.05 -2.47
N THR A 68 1.38 -11.80 -3.40
CA THR A 68 0.92 -11.28 -4.69
C THR A 68 -0.61 -11.21 -4.74
N ASN A 69 -1.14 -10.04 -5.09
CA ASN A 69 -2.56 -9.86 -5.42
C ASN A 69 -2.92 -10.36 -6.84
N ASP A 70 -1.95 -10.97 -7.53
CA ASP A 70 -2.02 -11.48 -8.90
C ASP A 70 -3.32 -12.21 -9.26
N PRO A 71 -3.92 -13.09 -8.42
CA PRO A 71 -5.20 -13.70 -8.76
C PRO A 71 -6.36 -12.70 -8.78
N CYS A 72 -6.35 -11.70 -7.91
CA CYS A 72 -7.40 -10.69 -7.81
C CYS A 72 -7.28 -9.66 -8.96
N GLU A 73 -6.06 -9.24 -9.28
CA GLU A 73 -5.80 -8.41 -10.48
C GLU A 73 -6.13 -9.14 -11.78
N THR A 74 -5.75 -10.42 -11.90
CA THR A 74 -6.06 -11.25 -13.07
C THR A 74 -7.57 -11.43 -13.24
N PHE A 75 -8.30 -11.70 -12.16
CA PHE A 75 -9.76 -11.79 -12.19
C PHE A 75 -10.40 -10.47 -12.62
N ASN A 76 -10.00 -9.35 -12.00
CA ASN A 76 -10.53 -8.03 -12.36
C ASN A 76 -10.21 -7.65 -13.80
N ARG A 77 -9.03 -8.03 -14.32
CA ARG A 77 -8.63 -7.79 -15.70
C ARG A 77 -9.48 -8.62 -16.67
N ALA A 78 -9.70 -9.89 -16.38
CA ALA A 78 -10.55 -10.76 -17.17
C ALA A 78 -12.00 -10.24 -17.18
N PHE A 79 -12.54 -9.93 -16.01
CA PHE A 79 -13.90 -9.39 -15.88
C PHE A 79 -14.08 -8.08 -16.66
N LYS A 80 -13.15 -7.12 -16.52
CA LYS A 80 -13.22 -5.85 -17.28
C LYS A 80 -13.07 -6.05 -18.78
N ARG A 81 -12.33 -7.07 -19.24
CA ARG A 81 -12.19 -7.37 -20.68
C ARG A 81 -13.48 -7.92 -21.27
N ASP A 82 -14.20 -8.75 -20.51
CA ASP A 82 -15.37 -9.46 -21.00
C ASP A 82 -16.68 -8.64 -20.85
N TYR A 83 -16.70 -7.63 -19.98
CA TYR A 83 -17.91 -6.87 -19.63
C TYR A 83 -17.80 -5.33 -19.79
N THR A 84 -16.73 -4.82 -20.39
CA THR A 84 -16.54 -3.39 -20.69
C THR A 84 -15.89 -3.22 -22.06
#